data_AF-A0A0U1D013-F1
#
_entry.id   AF-A0A0U1D013-F1
#
_cell.length_a   1.000
_cell.length_b   1.000
_cell.length_c   1.000
_cell.angle_alpha   90.00
_cell.angle_beta   90.00
_cell.angle_gamma   90.00
#
_symmetry.space_group_name_H-M   'P 1'
#
loop_
_entity.id
_entity.type
_entity.pdbx_description
1 polymer ?
#
loop_
_entity_poly.entity_id
_entity_poly.type
_entity_poly.pdbx_seq_one_letter_code
_entity_poly.pdbx_strand_id
1 'polypeptide(L)' 'MVASILIFLGVCLIVISSVGVVVFPDFYTRLHAAGIADSSGAMLLLIGFAWQNEFSINTIKVILLIFYNMDSQFN' A
#
# COMPACT_ATOMS: atom_id res chain seq x y z
N MET A 1 15.07 9.66 -9.08
CA MET A 1 14.69 8.63 -10.08
C MET A 1 14.14 7.36 -9.41
N VAL A 2 14.79 6.81 -8.38
CA VAL A 2 14.33 5.62 -7.64
C VAL A 2 12.92 5.76 -7.03
N ALA A 3 12.60 6.89 -6.40
CA ALA A 3 11.29 7.08 -5.76
C ALA A 3 10.11 7.02 -6.74
N SER A 4 10.26 7.58 -7.94
CA SER A 4 9.24 7.56 -8.99
C SER A 4 8.93 6.14 -9.47
N ILE A 5 9.96 5.28 -9.55
CA ILE A 5 9.80 3.86 -9.89
C ILE A 5 8.99 3.13 -8.81
N LEU A 6 9.27 3.39 -7.52
CA LEU A 6 8.57 2.78 -6.40
C LEU A 6 7.10 3.19 -6.35
N ILE A 7 6.82 4.48 -6.57
CA ILE A 7 5.45 5.00 -6.59
C ILE A 7 4.67 4.38 -7.75
N PHE A 8 5.27 4.28 -8.94
CA PHE A 8 4.62 3.65 -10.10
C PHE A 8 4.31 2.18 -9.84
N LEU A 9 5.25 1.44 -9.24
CA LEU A 9 5.06 0.05 -8.88
C LEU A 9 3.94 -0.14 -7.84
N GLY A 10 3.88 0.72 -6.82
CA GLY A 10 2.85 0.70 -5.79
C GLY A 10 1.46 1.01 -6.34
N VAL A 11 1.34 1.98 -7.26
CA VAL A 11 0.06 2.28 -7.95
C VAL A 11 -0.38 1.11 -8.82
N CYS A 12 0.53 0.48 -9.58
CA CYS A 12 0.20 -0.71 -10.35
C CYS A 12 -0.31 -1.85 -9.46
N LEU A 13 0.30 -2.07 -8.29
CA LEU A 13 -0.15 -3.07 -7.33
C LEU A 13 -1.56 -2.78 -6.81
N ILE A 14 -1.88 -1.54 -6.44
CA ILE A 14 -3.24 -1.17 -6.00
C ILE A 14 -4.28 -1.42 -7.11
N VAL A 15 -3.94 -1.07 -8.35
CA VAL A 15 -4.84 -1.31 -9.50
C VAL A 15 -5.05 -2.83 -9.69
N ILE A 16 -4.00 -3.63 -9.61
CA ILE A 16 -4.09 -5.10 -9.69
C ILE A 16 -4.91 -5.68 -8.53
N SER A 17 -4.74 -5.17 -7.30
CA SER A 17 -5.54 -5.54 -6.13
C SER A 17 -7.02 -5.27 -6.34
N SER A 18 -7.37 -4.09 -6.88
CA SER A 18 -8.75 -3.71 -7.17
C SER A 18 -9.39 -4.60 -8.24
N VAL A 19 -8.64 -4.94 -9.29
CA VAL A 19 -9.10 -5.85 -10.35
C VAL A 19 -9.25 -7.28 -9.85
N GLY A 20 -8.35 -7.75 -8.98
CA GLY A 20 -8.43 -9.08 -8.35
C GLY A 20 -9.72 -9.29 -7.55
N VAL A 21 -10.26 -8.24 -6.92
CA VAL A 21 -11.55 -8.29 -6.21
C VAL A 21 -12.73 -8.57 -7.15
N VAL A 22 -12.66 -8.17 -8.41
CA VAL A 22 -13.79 -8.32 -9.36
C VAL A 22 -13.78 -9.68 -10.05
N VAL A 23 -12.60 -10.31 -10.20
CA VAL A 23 -12.42 -11.54 -11.00
C VAL A 23 -12.74 -12.83 -10.22
N PHE A 24 -12.57 -12.85 -8.90
CA PHE A 24 -12.79 -14.07 -8.12
C PHE A 24 -14.27 -14.25 -7.71
N PRO A 25 -14.88 -15.43 -7.95
CA PRO A 25 -16.29 -15.69 -7.63
C PRO A 25 -16.59 -15.94 -6.14
N ASP A 26 -15.57 -16.23 -5.32
CA ASP A 26 -15.69 -16.49 -3.87
C ASP A 26 -15.40 -15.25 -3.00
N PHE A 27 -16.35 -14.85 -2.16
CA PHE A 27 -16.30 -13.62 -1.35
C PHE A 27 -15.17 -13.63 -0.30
N TYR A 28 -14.90 -14.78 0.31
CA TYR A 28 -13.93 -14.93 1.39
C TYR A 28 -12.48 -14.88 0.88
N THR A 29 -12.21 -15.56 -0.23
CA THR A 29 -10.90 -15.59 -0.88
C THR A 29 -10.55 -14.22 -1.47
N ARG A 30 -11.54 -13.45 -1.93
CA ARG A 30 -11.35 -12.05 -2.34
C ARG A 30 -10.97 -11.13 -1.21
N LEU A 31 -11.69 -11.17 -0.09
CA LEU A 31 -11.42 -10.29 1.04
C LEU A 31 -10.02 -10.54 1.62
N HIS A 32 -9.61 -11.80 1.70
CA HIS A 32 -8.28 -12.17 2.17
C HIS A 32 -7.18 -11.73 1.19
N ALA A 33 -7.33 -12.01 -0.11
CA ALA A 33 -6.36 -11.62 -1.13
C ALA A 33 -6.29 -10.08 -1.28
N ALA A 34 -7.43 -9.40 -1.20
CA ALA A 34 -7.50 -7.94 -1.28
C ALA A 34 -6.89 -7.27 -0.04
N GLY A 35 -7.13 -7.78 1.17
CA GLY A 35 -6.52 -7.23 2.38
C GLY A 35 -4.99 -7.33 2.38
N ILE A 36 -4.46 -8.49 1.94
CA ILE A 36 -3.00 -8.68 1.81
C ILE A 36 -2.41 -7.77 0.73
N ALA A 37 -3.09 -7.65 -0.41
CA ALA A 37 -2.61 -6.87 -1.55
C ALA A 37 -2.79 -5.35 -1.37
N ASP A 38 -3.79 -4.91 -0.60
CA ASP A 38 -4.00 -3.51 -0.21
C ASP A 38 -2.94 -3.06 0.82
N SER A 39 -2.71 -3.88 1.86
CA SER A 39 -1.71 -3.58 2.90
C SER A 39 -0.28 -3.57 2.34
N SER A 40 0.08 -4.55 1.49
CA SER A 40 1.40 -4.57 0.84
C SER A 40 1.58 -3.46 -0.21
N GLY A 41 0.54 -3.12 -0.98
CA GLY A 41 0.55 -2.02 -1.94
C GLY A 41 0.69 -0.65 -1.28
N ALA A 42 -0.05 -0.42 -0.20
CA ALA A 42 0.03 0.80 0.61
C ALA A 42 1.42 0.94 1.25
N MET A 43 1.99 -0.14 1.80
CA MET A 43 3.31 -0.13 2.41
C MET A 43 4.43 0.22 1.41
N LEU A 44 4.38 -0.33 0.19
CA LEU A 44 5.31 0.01 -0.90
C LEU A 44 5.19 1.47 -1.35
N LEU A 45 3.97 1.99 -1.47
CA LEU A 45 3.72 3.39 -1.83
C LEU A 45 4.26 4.36 -0.78
N LEU A 46 4.04 4.05 0.50
CA LEU A 46 4.51 4.86 1.62
C LEU A 46 6.03 4.86 1.73
N ILE A 47 6.70 3.73 1.51
CA ILE A 47 8.17 3.64 1.43
C ILE A 47 8.70 4.49 0.26
N GLY A 48 8.04 4.45 -0.90
CA GLY A 48 8.39 5.30 -2.05
C GLY A 48 8.26 6.79 -1.74
N PHE A 49 7.20 7.18 -1.02
CA PHE A 49 6.97 8.56 -0.58
C PHE A 49 7.98 9.02 0.47
N ALA A 50 8.35 8.15 1.40
CA ALA A 50 9.38 8.42 2.40
C ALA A 50 10.76 8.63 1.75
N TRP A 51 11.08 7.84 0.71
CA TRP A 51 12.32 8.03 -0.06
C TRP A 51 12.31 9.31 -0.89
N GLN A 52 11.15 9.76 -1.37
CA GLN A 52 11.02 11.02 -2.12
C GLN A 52 11.18 12.26 -1.23
N ASN A 53 10.83 12.15 0.05
CA ASN A 53 10.92 13.24 1.01
C ASN A 53 12.21 13.10 1.83
N GLU A 54 13.34 13.56 1.27
CA GLU A 54 14.64 13.62 1.94
C GLU A 54 14.61 14.49 3.22
N PHE A 55 14.15 13.94 4.35
CA PHE A 55 14.20 14.55 5.69
C PHE A 55 13.25 15.73 5.99
N SER A 56 12.04 15.74 5.41
CA SER A 56 11.00 16.74 5.74
C SER A 56 9.94 16.20 6.73
N ILE A 57 9.15 17.09 7.35
CA ILE A 57 7.98 16.81 8.21
C ILE A 57 7.02 15.78 7.59
N ASN A 58 7.01 15.69 6.26
CA ASN A 58 6.25 14.69 5.50
C ASN A 58 6.63 13.24 5.84
N THR A 59 7.91 12.94 6.10
CA THR A 59 8.36 11.58 6.43
C THR A 59 7.79 11.10 7.75
N ILE A 60 7.67 12.00 8.73
CA ILE A 60 7.05 11.71 10.04
C ILE A 60 5.57 11.35 9.85
N LYS A 61 4.85 12.11 9.01
CA LYS A 61 3.44 11.81 8.68
C LYS A 61 3.27 10.46 8.00
N VAL A 62 4.16 10.12 7.06
CA VAL A 62 4.13 8.84 6.34
C VAL A 62 4.40 7.66 7.28
N ILE A 63 5.37 7.78 8.18
CA ILE A 63 5.65 6.76 9.21
C ILE A 63 4.47 6.55 10.15
N LEU A 64 3.81 7.63 10.57
CA LEU A 64 2.63 7.56 11.44
C LEU A 64 1.45 6.88 10.72
N LEU A 65 1.31 7.12 9.41
CA LEU A 65 0.30 6.47 8.57
C LEU A 65 0.58 4.97 8.40
N ILE A 66 1.85 4.56 8.21
CA ILE A 66 2.26 3.15 8.17
C ILE A 66 1.90 2.47 9.49
N PHE A 67 2.23 3.11 10.63
CA PHE A 67 1.96 2.55 11.95
C PHE A 67 0.46 2.36 12.20
N TYR A 68 -0.36 3.35 11.82
CA TYR A 68 -1.82 3.26 11.90
C TYR A 68 -2.39 2.16 10.98
N ASN A 69 -1.88 2.03 9.75
CA ASN A 69 -2.30 0.97 8.84
C ASN A 69 -1.95 -0.43 9.37
N MET A 70 -0.83 -0.57 10.08
CA MET A 70 -0.45 -1.85 10.69
C MET A 70 -1.35 -2.18 11.89
N ASP A 71 -1.62 -1.21 12.77
CA ASP A 71 -2.48 -1.40 13.95
C ASP A 71 -3.94 -1.72 13.56
N SER A 72 -4.45 -1.05 12.51
CA SER A 72 -5.81 -1.26 11.99
C SER A 72 -6.05 -2.65 11.36
N GLN A 73 -5.02 -3.45 11.06
CA GLN A 73 -5.19 -4.80 10.49
C GLN A 73 -5.37 -5.87 11.58
N PHE A 74 -5.11 -5.55 12.84
CA PHE A 74 -5.13 -6.51 13.96
C PHE A 74 -6.26 -6.26 14.98
N ASN A 75 -7.14 -5.27 14.77
CA ASN A 75 -8.30 -4.97 15.61
C ASN A 75 -9.60 -5.02 14.83
#